data_AF-A0A2V5Y760-F1
#
_entry.id   AF-A0A2V5Y760-F1
#
_cell.length_a   1.000
_cell.length_b   1.000
_cell.length_c   1.000
_cell.angle_alpha   90.00
_cell.angle_beta   90.00
_cell.angle_gamma   90.00
#
_symmetry.space_group_name_H-M   'P 1'
#
loop_
_entity.id
_entity.type
_entity.pdbx_description
1 polymer ?
#
loop_
_entity_poly.entity_id
_entity_poly.type
_entity_poly.pdbx_seq_one_letter_code
_entity_poly.pdbx_strand_id
1 'polypeptide(L)' 'MRIGITCFPLIGGSGILATSLGMELAARNHEVYFFSYAKPVRLDLTAPR' A
#
# COMPACT_ATOMS: atom_id res chain seq x y z
N MET A 1 14.41 -0.91 0.23
CA MET A 1 14.34 0.08 1.33
C MET A 1 13.19 -0.26 2.26
N ARG A 2 13.15 0.26 3.49
CA ARG A 2 11.98 0.19 4.38
C ARG A 2 11.13 1.45 4.24
N ILE A 3 9.87 1.30 3.85
CA ILE A 3 8.99 2.42 3.49
C ILE A 3 7.67 2.30 4.25
N GLY A 4 7.32 3.33 5.00
CA GLY A 4 6.01 3.46 5.64
C GLY A 4 5.08 4.33 4.80
N ILE A 5 3.86 3.87 4.53
CA ILE A 5 2.82 4.60 3.79
C ILE A 5 1.61 4.79 4.71
N THR A 6 1.34 6.03 5.11
CA THR A 6 0.11 6.39 5.81
C THR A 6 -0.93 6.89 4.81
N CYS A 7 -2.13 6.31 4.81
CA CYS A 7 -3.18 6.72 3.88
C CYS A 7 -4.59 6.59 4.47
N PHE A 8 -5.52 7.34 3.88
CA PHE A 8 -6.94 7.14 4.13
C PHE A 8 -7.46 6.02 3.22
N PRO A 9 -8.06 4.95 3.77
CA PRO A 9 -8.54 3.78 3.03
C PRO A 9 -9.90 4.08 2.35
N LEU A 10 -9.95 5.14 1.54
CA LEU A 10 -11.13 5.59 0.83
C LEU A 10 -11.06 5.18 -0.66
N ILE A 11 -12.23 5.00 -1.28
CA ILE A 11 -12.35 4.88 -2.75
C ILE A 11 -12.22 6.29 -3.33
N GLY A 12 -10.99 6.79 -3.34
CA GLY A 12 -10.60 8.07 -3.92
C GLY A 12 -9.24 7.97 -4.58
N GLY A 13 -8.89 8.96 -5.40
CA GLY A 13 -7.64 8.95 -6.17
C GLY A 13 -6.40 8.78 -5.29
N SER A 14 -6.35 9.44 -4.13
CA SER A 14 -5.22 9.36 -3.20
C SER A 14 -5.04 7.97 -2.57
N GLY A 15 -6.13 7.34 -2.10
CA GLY A 15 -6.07 6.00 -1.49
C GLY A 15 -5.70 4.92 -2.51
N ILE A 16 -6.26 5.01 -3.72
CA ILE A 16 -5.93 4.10 -4.83
C ILE A 16 -4.46 4.26 -5.24
N LEU A 17 -3.97 5.50 -5.37
CA LEU A 17 -2.59 5.78 -5.72
C LEU A 17 -1.63 5.27 -4.64
N ALA A 18 -1.88 5.57 -3.36
CA ALA A 18 -1.03 5.15 -2.25
C ALA A 18 -0.87 3.62 -2.21
N THR A 19 -1.98 2.89 -2.42
CA THR A 19 -1.96 1.43 -2.44
C THR A 19 -1.21 0.88 -3.65
N SER A 20 -1.45 1.44 -4.85
CA SER A 20 -0.80 1.00 -6.09
C SER A 20 0.70 1.28 -6.08
N LEU A 21 1.11 2.45 -5.59
CA LEU A 21 2.51 2.82 -5.41
C LEU A 21 3.21 1.88 -4.43
N GLY A 22 2.59 1.57 -3.28
CA GLY A 22 3.20 0.66 -2.31
C GLY A 22 3.34 -0.76 -2.85
N MET A 23 2.38 -1.26 -3.64
CA MET A 23 2.52 -2.57 -4.30
C MET A 23 3.65 -2.59 -5.33
N GLU A 24 3.78 -1.53 -6.14
CA GLU A 24 4.88 -1.41 -7.12
C GLU A 24 6.25 -1.32 -6.43
N LEU A 25 6.34 -0.60 -5.31
CA LEU A 25 7.56 -0.56 -4.50
C LEU A 25 7.88 -1.93 -3.90
N ALA A 26 6.88 -2.66 -3.42
CA ALA A 26 7.06 -4.02 -2.92
C ALA A 26 7.57 -4.97 -4.01
N ALA A 27 7.00 -4.90 -5.22
CA ALA A 27 7.45 -5.67 -6.39
C ALA A 27 8.91 -5.38 -6.78
N ARG A 28 9.41 -4.17 -6.46
CA ARG A 28 10.81 -3.77 -6.65
C ARG A 28 11.72 -4.14 -5.49
N ASN A 29 11.31 -5.08 -4.63
CA ASN A 29 12.09 -5.57 -3.48
C ASN A 29 12.28 -4.51 -2.37
N HIS A 30 11.25 -3.68 -2.13
CA HIS A 30 11.17 -2.81 -0.96
C HIS A 30 10.24 -3.40 0.12
N GLU A 31 10.61 -3.28 1.39
CA GLU A 31 9.73 -3.61 2.51
C GLU A 31 8.76 -2.44 2.72
N VAL A 32 7.49 -2.65 2.42
CA VAL A 32 6.44 -1.61 2.50
C VAL A 32 5.47 -1.92 3.65
N TYR A 33 5.23 -0.93 4.49
CA TYR A 33 4.32 -1.00 5.63
C TYR A 33 3.21 0.02 5.46
N PHE A 34 1.96 -0.42 5.47
CA PHE A 34 0.80 0.47 5.40
C PHE A 34 0.25 0.79 6.80
N PHE A 35 -0.01 2.07 7.06
CA PHE A 35 -0.64 2.57 8.28
C PHE A 35 -1.95 3.27 7.91
N SER A 36 -3.08 2.66 8.30
CA SER A 36 -4.41 3.21 8.05
C SER A 36 -5.39 2.65 9.08
N TYR A 37 -6.49 3.35 9.34
CA TYR A 37 -7.50 2.92 10.31
C TYR A 37 -8.35 1.72 9.84
N ALA A 38 -8.28 1.39 8.54
CA ALA A 38 -8.91 0.22 7.93
C ALA A 38 -8.04 -0.28 6.77
N LYS A 39 -8.31 -1.49 6.26
CA LYS A 39 -7.56 -2.08 5.14
C LYS A 39 -7.62 -1.17 3.89
N PRO A 40 -6.47 -0.79 3.28
CA PRO A 40 -6.48 -0.05 2.03
C PRO A 40 -7.20 -0.82 0.92
N VAL A 41 -8.02 -0.13 0.13
CA VAL A 41 -9.03 -0.71 -0.78
C VAL A 41 -8.45 -1.72 -1.78
N ARG A 42 -7.22 -1.50 -2.27
CA ARG A 42 -6.57 -2.35 -3.29
C ARG A 42 -5.39 -3.16 -2.75
N LEU A 43 -5.26 -3.29 -1.43
CA LEU A 43 -4.14 -4.00 -0.84
C LEU A 43 -4.36 -5.51 -0.99
N ASP A 44 -3.59 -6.12 -1.88
CA ASP A 44 -3.52 -7.56 -2.03
C ASP A 44 -2.55 -8.14 -1.00
N LEU A 45 -3.09 -8.93 -0.06
CA LEU A 45 -2.32 -9.60 0.99
C LEU A 45 -1.88 -11.01 0.57
N THR A 46 -2.29 -11.46 -0.61
CA THR A 46 -1.93 -12.79 -1.14
C THR A 46 -0.63 -12.75 -1.95
N ALA A 47 -0.12 -11.56 -2.24
CA ALA A 47 1.18 -11.39 -2.88
C ALA A 47 2.29 -11.99 -1.99
N PRO A 48 3.20 -12.79 -2.58
CA PRO A 48 4.34 -13.33 -1.84
C PRO A 48 5.20 -12.20 -1.27
N ARG A 49 5.80 -12.46 -0.11
CA ARG A 49 6.70 -11.54 0.60
C ARG A 49 8.04 -11.41 -0.11
#